data_AF-A0A7C2EEN8-F1
#
_entry.id   AF-A0A7C2EEN8-F1
#
_cell.length_a   1.000
_cell.length_b   1.000
_cell.length_c   1.000
_cell.angle_alpha   90.00
_cell.angle_beta   90.00
_cell.angle_gamma   90.00
#
_symmetry.space_group_name_H-M   'P 1'
#
loop_
_entity.id
_entity.type
_entity.pdbx_description
1 polymer ?
#
loop_
_entity_poly.entity_id
_entity_poly.type
_entity_poly.pdbx_seq_one_letter_code
_entity_poly.pdbx_strand_id
1 'polypeptide(L)'
;MRTTIYLPDDLLAQAKKIAAETHRTLTAVIEDALREALARRRRSSRSAAVTLTTFGKSGLQPGVDLDDTASLLDLMESSGGPDRR
;
A
#
# COMPACT_ATOMS: atom_id res chain seq x y z
N MET A 1 -23.02 6.00 18.24
CA MET A 1 -23.09 7.20 19.11
C MET A 1 -23.50 8.37 18.24
N ARG A 2 -24.32 9.30 18.73
CA ARG A 2 -24.64 10.54 18.01
C ARG A 2 -23.74 11.66 18.51
N THR A 3 -22.99 12.28 17.61
CA THR A 3 -22.12 13.41 17.87
C THR A 3 -22.55 14.59 17.01
N THR A 4 -22.38 15.81 17.52
CA THR A 4 -22.55 17.04 16.73
C THR A 4 -21.16 17.63 16.53
N ILE A 5 -20.80 17.91 15.28
CA ILE A 5 -19.49 18.45 14.90
C ILE A 5 -19.69 19.75 14.13
N TYR A 6 -18.76 20.68 14.28
CA TYR A 6 -18.68 21.87 13.43
C TYR A 6 -17.91 21.53 12.16
N LEU A 7 -18.47 21.84 11.00
CA LEU A 7 -17.87 21.59 9.70
C LEU A 7 -17.99 22.85 8.83
N PRO A 8 -16.91 23.27 8.14
CA PRO A 8 -16.99 24.35 7.16
C PRO A 8 -18.05 24.07 6.09
N ASP A 9 -18.76 25.13 5.65
CA ASP A 9 -19.90 25.00 4.72
C ASP A 9 -19.49 24.43 3.37
N ASP A 10 -18.32 24.81 2.87
CA ASP A 10 -17.73 24.32 1.62
C ASP A 10 -17.44 22.82 1.70
N LEU A 11 -16.94 22.34 2.84
CA LEU A 11 -16.67 20.93 3.08
C LEU A 11 -17.97 20.12 3.22
N LEU A 12 -18.98 20.70 3.89
CA LEU A 12 -20.31 20.09 3.97
C LEU A 12 -20.96 19.94 2.59
N ALA A 13 -20.83 20.96 1.74
CA ALA A 13 -21.36 20.93 0.37
C ALA A 13 -20.69 19.82 -0.47
N GLN A 14 -19.36 19.70 -0.39
CA GLN A 14 -18.61 18.63 -1.06
C GLN A 14 -19.02 17.25 -0.57
N ALA A 15 -19.13 17.05 0.74
CA ALA A 15 -19.54 15.77 1.32
C ALA A 15 -20.97 15.38 0.90
N LYS A 16 -21.90 16.34 0.84
CA LYS A 16 -23.26 16.13 0.33
C LYS A 16 -23.29 15.74 -1.14
N LYS A 17 -22.45 16.37 -1.97
CA LYS A 17 -22.32 16.04 -3.39
C LYS A 17 -21.86 14.59 -3.57
N ILE A 18 -20.81 14.17 -2.86
CA ILE A 18 -20.31 12.79 -2.90
C ILE A 18 -21.38 11.80 -2.43
N ALA A 19 -22.10 12.12 -1.35
CA ALA A 19 -23.19 11.29 -0.85
C ALA A 19 -24.29 11.09 -1.91
N ALA A 20 -24.68 12.16 -2.60
CA ALA A 20 -25.67 12.10 -3.68
C ALA A 20 -25.18 11.28 -4.88
N GLU A 21 -23.95 11.52 -5.34
CA GLU A 21 -23.34 10.81 -6.48
C GLU A 21 -23.15 9.32 -6.21
N THR A 22 -22.87 8.94 -4.96
CA THR A 22 -22.65 7.54 -4.56
C THR A 22 -23.92 6.84 -4.06
N HIS A 23 -25.07 7.52 -4.03
CA HIS A 23 -26.32 7.03 -3.45
C HIS A 23 -26.18 6.57 -1.98
N ARG A 24 -25.37 7.28 -1.19
CA ARG A 24 -25.12 6.98 0.23
C ARG A 24 -25.56 8.14 1.11
N THR A 25 -25.69 7.90 2.40
CA THR A 25 -25.98 8.96 3.37
C THR A 25 -24.73 9.77 3.67
N LEU A 26 -24.91 11.05 4.03
CA LEU A 26 -23.81 11.90 4.49
C LEU A 26 -23.05 11.27 5.67
N THR A 27 -23.78 10.64 6.60
CA THR A 27 -23.20 9.92 7.74
C THR A 27 -22.26 8.81 7.29
N ALA A 28 -22.66 7.97 6.32
CA ALA A 28 -21.81 6.89 5.82
C ALA A 28 -20.52 7.41 5.18
N VAL A 29 -20.60 8.52 4.42
CA VAL A 29 -19.42 9.17 3.83
C VAL A 29 -18.47 9.68 4.93
N ILE A 30 -19.00 10.32 5.97
CA ILE A 30 -18.20 10.83 7.11
C ILE A 30 -17.57 9.67 7.90
N GLU A 31 -18.31 8.58 8.13
CA GLU A 31 -17.81 7.40 8.84
C GLU A 31 -16.64 6.74 8.10
N ASP A 32 -16.77 6.56 6.79
CA ASP A 32 -15.72 5.97 5.96
C ASP A 32 -14.46 6.83 5.97
N ALA A 33 -14.61 8.15 5.79
CA ALA A 33 -13.49 9.09 5.85
C ALA A 33 -12.78 9.07 7.22
N LEU A 34 -13.54 9.02 8.31
CA LEU A 34 -12.98 8.95 9.66
C LEU A 34 -12.23 7.63 9.90
N ARG A 35 -12.81 6.51 9.47
CA ARG A 35 -12.18 5.19 9.59
C ARG A 35 -10.87 5.13 8.80
N GLU A 36 -10.86 5.68 7.59
CA GLU A 36 -9.67 5.72 6.75
C GLU A 36 -8.57 6.61 7.36
N ALA A 37 -8.94 7.79 7.87
CA ALA A 37 -8.00 8.70 8.52
C ALA A 37 -7.32 8.08 9.76
N LEU A 38 -8.10 7.40 10.61
CA LEU A 38 -7.58 6.68 11.77
C LEU A 38 -6.68 5.50 11.35
N ALA A 39 -7.07 4.75 10.32
CA ALA A 39 -6.28 3.65 9.79
C ALA A 39 -4.96 4.12 9.16
N ARG A 40 -4.96 5.25 8.44
CA ARG A 40 -3.73 5.89 7.91
C ARG A 40 -2.81 6.32 9.04
N ARG A 41 -3.33 6.97 10.08
CA ARG A 41 -2.52 7.38 11.26
C ARG A 41 -1.86 6.17 11.93
N ARG A 42 -2.60 5.07 12.12
CA ARG A 42 -2.06 3.83 12.70
C ARG A 42 -1.00 3.16 11.84
N ARG A 43 -1.12 3.24 10.51
CA ARG A 43 -0.10 2.71 9.58
C ARG A 43 1.17 3.56 9.63
N SER A 44 1.04 4.88 9.60
CA SER A 44 2.17 5.80 9.70
C SER A 44 2.95 5.59 11.01
N SER A 45 2.27 5.38 12.14
CA SER A 45 2.94 5.09 13.42
C SER A 45 3.60 3.70 13.50
N ARG A 46 3.24 2.78 12.61
CA ARG A 46 3.76 1.39 12.60
C ARG A 46 4.85 1.17 11.56
N SER A 47 5.07 2.14 10.67
CA SER A 47 6.10 2.06 9.64
C SER A 47 7.44 2.51 10.22
N ALA A 48 8.02 1.71 11.10
CA ALA A 48 9.48 1.69 11.19
C ALA A 48 9.99 1.28 9.80
N ALA A 49 10.98 1.99 9.26
CA ALA A 49 11.61 1.58 8.02
C ALA A 49 12.09 0.13 8.17
N VAL A 50 11.54 -0.79 7.37
CA VAL A 50 11.98 -2.16 7.38
C VAL A 50 13.31 -2.19 6.65
N THR A 51 14.40 -2.33 7.39
CA THR A 51 15.70 -2.66 6.80
C THR A 51 15.64 -4.12 6.38
N LEU A 52 15.49 -4.35 5.08
CA LEU A 52 15.59 -5.70 4.53
C LEU A 52 17.04 -6.17 4.69
N THR A 53 17.23 -7.33 5.32
CA THR A 53 18.53 -8.00 5.34
C THR A 53 18.86 -8.42 3.91
N THR A 54 19.68 -7.65 3.21
CA THR A 54 20.18 -8.00 1.88
C THR A 54 21.41 -8.89 2.03
N PHE A 55 21.41 -10.04 1.38
CA PHE A 55 22.59 -10.91 1.28
C PHE A 55 23.29 -10.67 -0.07
N GLY A 56 24.60 -10.38 -0.05
CA GLY A 56 25.39 -10.14 -1.26
C GLY A 56 25.78 -8.67 -1.47
N LYS A 57 26.79 -8.44 -2.33
CA LYS A 57 27.17 -7.11 -2.79
C LYS A 57 26.06 -6.57 -3.70
N SER A 58 25.85 -5.26 -3.69
CA SER A 58 24.93 -4.59 -4.62
C SER A 58 25.31 -4.92 -6.07
N GLY A 59 24.32 -5.28 -6.88
CA GLY A 59 24.48 -5.54 -8.31
C GLY A 59 24.05 -6.94 -8.75
N LEU A 60 24.01 -7.14 -10.06
CA LEU A 60 23.82 -8.45 -10.66
C LEU A 60 25.05 -9.33 -10.43
N GLN A 61 24.85 -10.65 -10.37
CA GLN A 61 25.96 -11.59 -10.38
C GLN A 61 26.80 -11.37 -11.65
N PRO A 62 28.14 -11.34 -11.57
CA PRO A 62 28.99 -11.14 -12.75
C PRO A 62 28.68 -12.17 -13.83
N GLY A 63 28.46 -11.71 -15.07
CA GLY A 63 28.11 -12.57 -16.21
C GLY A 63 26.63 -12.87 -16.37
N VAL A 64 25.76 -12.34 -15.51
CA VAL A 64 24.30 -12.40 -15.69
C VAL A 64 23.83 -11.19 -16.49
N ASP A 65 23.29 -11.45 -17.66
CA ASP A 65 22.50 -10.51 -18.45
C ASP A 65 21.01 -10.77 -18.21
N LEU A 66 20.25 -9.75 -17.79
CA LEU A 66 18.82 -9.88 -17.55
C LEU A 66 17.99 -9.79 -18.84
N ASP A 67 18.56 -9.27 -19.92
CA ASP A 67 17.89 -9.15 -21.21
C ASP A 67 17.98 -10.47 -22.02
N ASP A 68 18.83 -11.41 -21.59
CA ASP A 68 18.91 -12.78 -22.11
C ASP A 68 18.20 -13.77 -21.20
N THR A 69 16.90 -13.94 -21.45
CA THR A 69 16.03 -14.86 -20.70
C THR A 69 16.50 -16.31 -20.72
N ALA A 70 17.15 -16.77 -21.81
CA ALA A 70 17.57 -18.16 -21.92
C ALA A 70 18.77 -18.43 -21.02
N SER A 71 19.81 -17.58 -21.11
CA SER A 71 21.00 -17.68 -20.27
C SER A 71 20.68 -17.48 -18.77
N LEU A 72 19.72 -16.60 -18.46
CA LEU A 72 19.24 -16.40 -17.09
C LEU A 72 18.54 -17.65 -16.53
N LEU A 73 17.67 -18.28 -17.33
CA LEU A 73 16.92 -19.47 -16.92
C LEU A 73 17.86 -20.65 -16.63
N ASP A 74 18.82 -20.91 -17.51
CA ASP A 74 19.82 -21.97 -17.33
C ASP A 74 20.64 -21.79 -16.04
N LEU A 75 20.98 -20.55 -15.68
CA LEU A 75 21.68 -20.24 -14.43
C LEU A 75 20.80 -20.47 -13.20
N MET A 76 19.51 -20.10 -13.26
CA MET A 76 18.56 -20.31 -12.17
C MET A 76 18.25 -21.79 -11.93
N GLU A 77 18.24 -22.60 -12.99
CA GLU A 77 17.96 -24.04 -12.91
C GLU A 77 19.20 -24.87 -12.52
N SER A 78 20.40 -24.42 -12.89
CA SER A 78 21.66 -25.09 -12.55
C SER A 78 22.14 -24.83 -11.11
N SER A 79 21.83 -23.66 -10.56
CA SER A 79 22.12 -23.32 -9.16
C SER A 79 20.94 -23.73 -8.28
N GLY A 80 20.87 -25.02 -7.95
CA GLY A 80 19.80 -25.63 -7.14
C GLY A 80 19.29 -24.71 -6.04
N GLY A 81 18.08 -24.18 -6.24
CA GLY A 81 17.44 -23.27 -5.28
C GLY A 81 17.29 -23.93 -3.91
N PRO A 82 17.16 -23.14 -2.83
CA PRO A 82 17.04 -23.68 -1.49
C PRO A 82 15.83 -24.62 -1.42
N ASP A 83 16.08 -25.85 -0.96
CA ASP A 83 15.08 -26.87 -0.70
C ASP A 83 13.93 -26.24 0.09
N ARG A 84 12.76 -26.12 -0.54
CA ARG A 84 11.55 -25.62 0.12
C ARG A 84 11.06 -26.73 1.07
N ARG A 85 11.53 -26.70 2.30
CA ARG A 85 10.92 -27.39 3.45
C ARG A 85 10.50 -26.39 4.51
#